data_AF-E6SW10-F1
#
_entry.id   AF-E6SW10-F1
#
_cell.length_a   1.000
_cell.length_b   1.000
_cell.length_c   1.000
_cell.angle_alpha   90.00
_cell.angle_beta   90.00
_cell.angle_gamma   90.00
#
_symmetry.space_group_name_H-M   'P 1'
#
loop_
_entity.id
_entity.type
_entity.pdbx_description
1 polymer ?
#
loop_
_entity_poly.entity_id
_entity_poly.type
_entity_poly.pdbx_seq_one_letter_code
_entity_poly.pdbx_strand_id
1 'polypeptide(L)'
;MGFTPEILNEYFDGKLAEEERKQVLAWLLTEEGQAFLSRHIDEDMLRLTDASDEVSSDYPIPTERMKKRFINKILGHFGGPFSASQKKK
;
A
#
# COMPACT_ATOMS: atom_id res chain seq x y z
N MET A 1 -26.15 -7.22 18.46
CA MET A 1 -25.75 -8.45 17.76
C MET A 1 -24.29 -8.25 17.42
N GLY A 2 -23.39 -9.04 17.98
CA GLY A 2 -21.97 -8.99 17.62
C GLY A 2 -21.65 -10.09 16.60
N PHE A 3 -20.74 -9.82 15.67
CA PHE A 3 -20.22 -10.83 14.73
C PHE A 3 -18.97 -11.51 15.29
N THR A 4 -18.75 -12.77 14.91
CA THR A 4 -17.52 -13.47 15.28
C THR A 4 -16.33 -12.96 14.46
N PRO A 5 -15.10 -13.02 15.00
CA PRO A 5 -13.89 -12.63 14.26
C PRO A 5 -13.73 -13.39 12.94
N GLU A 6 -14.18 -14.66 12.90
CA GLU A 6 -14.14 -15.51 11.71
C GLU A 6 -15.02 -14.94 10.57
N ILE A 7 -16.25 -14.53 10.89
CA ILE A 7 -17.16 -13.91 9.90
C ILE A 7 -16.58 -12.58 9.41
N LEU A 8 -15.98 -11.77 10.29
CA LEU A 8 -15.36 -10.51 9.90
C LEU A 8 -14.13 -10.73 9.01
N ASN A 9 -13.31 -11.75 9.29
CA ASN A 9 -12.21 -12.12 8.41
C ASN A 9 -12.72 -12.60 7.04
N GLU A 10 -13.76 -13.42 7.00
CA GLU A 10 -14.37 -13.85 5.74
C GLU A 10 -15.02 -12.68 4.97
N TYR A 11 -15.53 -11.67 5.67
CA TYR A 11 -16.00 -10.42 5.08
C TYR A 11 -14.86 -9.67 4.39
N PHE A 12 -13.73 -9.47 5.08
CA PHE A 12 -12.56 -8.79 4.51
C PHE A 12 -11.87 -9.59 3.40
N ASP A 13 -11.89 -10.92 3.50
CA ASP A 13 -11.40 -11.84 2.46
C ASP A 13 -12.36 -11.94 1.25
N GLY A 14 -13.56 -11.34 1.32
CA GLY A 14 -14.57 -11.38 0.26
C GLY A 14 -15.23 -12.76 0.08
N LYS A 15 -15.14 -13.64 1.06
CA LYS A 15 -15.62 -15.04 1.02
C LYS A 15 -17.08 -15.22 1.45
N LEU A 16 -17.66 -14.23 2.12
CA LEU A 16 -19.06 -14.27 2.56
C LEU A 16 -20.06 -14.20 1.41
N ALA A 17 -21.25 -14.77 1.62
CA ALA A 17 -22.38 -14.61 0.71
C ALA A 17 -22.89 -13.15 0.68
N GLU A 18 -23.63 -12.78 -0.37
CA GLU A 18 -24.06 -11.38 -0.54
C GLU A 18 -24.99 -10.89 0.58
N GLU A 19 -25.90 -11.75 1.03
CA GLU A 19 -26.83 -11.48 2.11
C GLU A 19 -26.10 -11.23 3.44
N GLU A 20 -25.09 -12.05 3.74
CA GLU A 20 -24.27 -11.93 4.95
C GLU A 20 -23.39 -10.69 4.90
N ARG A 21 -22.81 -10.37 3.74
CA ARG A 21 -22.06 -9.12 3.55
C ARG A 21 -22.91 -7.89 3.85
N LYS A 22 -24.19 -7.87 3.44
CA LYS A 22 -25.09 -6.74 3.73
C LYS A 22 -25.35 -6.60 5.23
N GLN A 23 -25.48 -7.71 5.96
CA GLN A 23 -25.69 -7.69 7.41
C GLN A 23 -24.44 -7.22 8.15
N VAL A 24 -23.26 -7.72 7.75
CA VAL A 24 -21.97 -7.29 8.31
C VAL A 24 -21.73 -5.81 8.01
N LEU A 25 -21.97 -5.37 6.78
CA LEU A 25 -21.86 -3.96 6.39
C LEU A 25 -22.81 -3.06 7.21
N ALA A 26 -24.06 -3.48 7.39
CA ALA A 26 -25.02 -2.73 8.20
C ALA A 26 -24.57 -2.59 9.65
N TRP A 27 -23.92 -3.61 10.21
CA TRP A 27 -23.34 -3.55 11.55
C TRP A 27 -22.06 -2.69 11.62
N LEU A 28 -21.18 -2.76 10.61
CA LEU A 28 -19.98 -1.91 10.52
C LEU A 28 -20.31 -0.40 10.50
N LEU A 29 -21.52 -0.04 10.07
CA LEU A 29 -22.02 1.34 10.08
C LEU A 29 -22.54 1.80 11.46
N THR A 30 -22.67 0.89 12.43
CA THR A 30 -23.06 1.24 13.81
C THR A 30 -21.85 1.71 14.62
N GLU A 31 -22.08 2.37 15.76
CA GLU A 31 -21.00 2.81 16.65
C GLU A 31 -20.11 1.66 17.13
N GLU A 32 -20.69 0.49 17.42
CA GLU A 32 -19.96 -0.71 17.83
C GLU A 32 -19.03 -1.21 16.71
N GLY A 33 -19.55 -1.27 15.48
CA GLY A 33 -18.79 -1.67 14.30
C GLY A 33 -17.69 -0.67 13.94
N GLN A 34 -17.94 0.63 14.08
CA GLN A 34 -16.92 1.66 13.87
C GLN A 34 -15.83 1.62 14.93
N ALA A 35 -16.17 1.36 16.20
CA ALA A 35 -15.18 1.19 17.26
C ALA A 35 -14.29 -0.05 17.01
N PHE A 36 -14.86 -1.14 16.47
CA PHE A 36 -14.09 -2.31 16.04
C PHE A 36 -13.10 -1.95 14.91
N LEU A 37 -13.56 -1.27 13.86
CA LEU A 37 -12.71 -0.85 12.75
C LEU A 37 -11.59 0.08 13.18
N SER A 38 -11.88 1.07 14.04
CA SER A 38 -10.87 2.01 14.55
C SER A 38 -9.74 1.26 15.26
N ARG A 39 -10.07 0.32 16.15
CA ARG A 39 -9.06 -0.48 16.85
C ARG A 39 -8.22 -1.33 15.89
N HIS A 40 -8.86 -1.92 14.88
CA HIS A 40 -8.16 -2.78 13.93
C HIS A 40 -7.23 -1.99 13.01
N ILE A 41 -7.65 -0.81 12.55
CA ILE A 41 -6.82 0.11 11.76
C ILE A 41 -5.61 0.58 12.59
N ASP A 42 -5.81 0.94 13.86
CA ASP A 42 -4.72 1.35 14.75
C ASP A 42 -3.70 0.21 14.95
N GLU A 43 -4.16 -1.03 15.11
CA GLU A 43 -3.29 -2.21 15.27
C GLU A 43 -2.51 -2.54 13.99
N ASP A 44 -3.17 -2.52 12.83
CA ASP A 44 -2.52 -2.74 11.53
C ASP A 44 -1.52 -1.63 11.20
N MET A 45 -1.83 -0.38 11.55
CA MET A 45 -0.90 0.74 11.40
C MET A 45 0.35 0.52 12.25
N LEU A 46 0.19 0.06 13.50
CA LEU A 46 1.31 -0.22 14.41
C LEU A 46 2.22 -1.33 13.85
N ARG A 47 1.63 -2.41 13.30
CA ARG A 47 2.37 -3.51 12.66
C ARG A 47 3.09 -3.07 11.39
N LEU A 48 2.48 -2.21 10.59
CA LEU A 48 3.11 -1.65 9.38
C LEU A 48 4.28 -0.73 9.73
N THR A 49 4.17 0.07 10.80
CA THR A 49 5.28 0.92 11.25
C THR A 49 6.46 0.08 11.76
N ASP A 50 6.21 -0.99 12.51
CA ASP A 50 7.24 -1.91 13.02
C ASP A 50 7.95 -2.67 11.87
N ALA A 51 7.20 -3.07 10.83
CA ALA A 51 7.77 -3.67 9.62
C ALA A 51 8.52 -2.66 8.72
N SER A 52 8.31 -1.35 8.91
CA SER A 52 8.98 -0.30 8.13
C SER A 52 10.37 0.04 8.65
N ASP A 53 10.69 -0.29 9.90
CA ASP A 53 12.03 -0.10 10.48
C ASP A 53 13.08 -1.09 9.91
N GLU A 54 12.64 -2.24 9.38
CA GLU A 54 13.55 -3.18 8.68
C GLU A 54 13.93 -2.72 7.26
N VAL A 55 13.16 -1.82 6.63
CA VAL A 55 13.63 -1.10 5.44
C VAL A 55 14.45 0.09 5.91
N SER A 56 15.60 -0.22 6.52
CA SER A 56 16.66 0.75 6.73
C SER A 56 16.93 1.45 5.39
N SER A 57 16.66 2.75 5.36
CA SER A 57 17.01 3.67 4.28
C SER A 57 18.54 3.87 4.20
N ASP A 58 19.32 2.80 4.32
CA ASP A 58 20.77 2.78 4.10
C ASP A 58 21.12 2.79 2.61
N TYR A 59 20.11 2.68 1.73
CA TYR A 59 20.32 2.89 0.31
C TYR A 59 20.50 4.38 0.03
N PRO A 60 21.70 4.83 -0.38
CA PRO A 60 21.90 6.23 -0.69
C PRO A 60 20.99 6.64 -1.84
N ILE A 61 20.28 7.76 -1.68
CA ILE A 61 19.47 8.37 -2.73
C ILE A 61 20.37 8.51 -3.99
N PRO A 62 20.02 7.88 -5.12
CA PRO A 62 20.87 7.93 -6.30
C PRO A 62 21.09 9.37 -6.76
N THR A 63 22.36 9.75 -6.89
CA THR A 63 22.73 11.07 -7.42
C THR A 63 22.25 11.22 -8.88
N GLU A 64 22.06 12.46 -9.33
CA GLU A 64 21.73 12.75 -10.74
C GLU A 64 22.69 12.11 -11.73
N ARG A 65 23.97 11.97 -11.35
CA ARG A 65 24.99 11.28 -12.17
C ARG A 65 24.69 9.79 -12.31
N MET A 66 24.25 9.13 -11.24
CA MET A 66 23.87 7.72 -11.24
C MET A 66 22.61 7.49 -12.06
N LYS A 67 21.60 8.36 -11.90
CA LYS A 67 20.37 8.32 -12.70
C LYS A 67 20.66 8.44 -14.19
N LYS A 68 21.48 9.42 -14.61
CA LYS A 68 21.88 9.59 -16.02
C LYS A 68 22.59 8.36 -16.58
N ARG A 69 23.52 7.77 -15.81
CA ARG A 69 24.22 6.54 -16.23
C ARG A 69 23.26 5.36 -16.37
N PHE A 70 22.33 5.21 -15.44
CA PHE A 70 21.33 4.15 -15.46
C PHE A 70 20.39 4.27 -16.67
N ILE A 71 19.85 5.47 -16.91
CA ILE A 71 18.99 5.75 -18.06
C ILE A 71 19.73 5.51 -19.37
N ASN A 72 20.97 6.00 -19.50
CA ASN A 72 21.79 5.75 -20.69
C ASN A 72 22.10 4.27 -20.90
N LYS A 73 22.27 3.49 -19.81
CA LYS A 73 22.50 2.04 -19.89
C LYS A 73 21.25 1.29 -20.37
N ILE A 74 20.07 1.68 -19.89
CA ILE A 74 18.79 1.13 -20.36
C ILE A 74 18.59 1.50 -21.84
N LEU A 75 18.67 2.78 -22.17
CA LEU A 75 18.41 3.26 -23.53
C LEU A 75 19.47 2.80 -24.55
N GLY A 76 20.71 2.59 -24.11
CA GLY A 76 21.76 1.95 -24.92
C GLY A 76 21.51 0.46 -25.15
N HIS A 77 20.92 -0.23 -24.18
CA HIS A 77 20.49 -1.63 -24.33
C HIS A 77 19.23 -1.78 -25.20
N PHE A 78 18.39 -0.74 -25.24
CA PHE A 78 17.16 -0.67 -26.05
C PHE A 78 17.30 0.17 -27.35
N GLY A 79 18.53 0.54 -27.74
CA GLY A 79 18.83 1.07 -29.08
C GLY A 79 18.32 2.48 -29.40
N GLY A 80 18.41 3.45 -28.50
CA GLY A 80 18.08 4.85 -28.84
C GLY A 80 18.85 5.91 -28.05
N PRO A 81 19.40 6.97 -28.69
CA PRO A 81 20.02 8.09 -27.98
C PRO A 81 18.95 9.05 -27.41
N PHE A 82 19.00 9.30 -26.10
CA PHE A 82 18.26 10.41 -25.47
C PHE A 82 18.99 11.73 -25.75
N SER A 83 18.52 12.48 -26.75
CA SER A 83 18.93 13.87 -26.93
C SER A 83 18.20 14.75 -25.91
N ALA A 84 18.80 14.94 -24.74
CA ALA A 84 18.37 15.97 -23.81
C ALA A 84 18.74 17.35 -24.37
N SER A 85 17.91 17.89 -25.26
CA SER A 85 18.00 19.28 -25.69
C SER A 85 17.66 20.19 -24.51
N GLN A 86 18.69 20.64 -23.78
CA GLN A 86 18.57 21.78 -22.89
C GLN A 86 18.44 23.06 -23.73
N LYS A 87 17.21 23.53 -23.95
CA LYS A 87 16.99 24.94 -24.29
C LYS A 87 17.22 25.78 -23.04
N LYS A 88 18.37 26.45 -22.97
CA LYS A 88 18.52 27.67 -22.18
C LYS A 88 17.78 28.79 -22.92
N LYS A 89 16.90 29.50 -22.23
CA LYS A 89 16.57 30.90 -22.48
C LYS A 89 16.85 31.66 -21.20
#